data_AF-M0ZXF6-F1
#
_entry.id   AF-M0ZXF6-F1
#
_cell.length_a   1.000
_cell.length_b   1.000
_cell.length_c   1.000
_cell.angle_alpha   90.00
_cell.angle_beta   90.00
_cell.angle_gamma   90.00
#
_symmetry.space_group_name_H-M   'P 1'
#
loop_
_entity.id
_entity.type
_entity.pdbx_description
1 polymer ?
#
loop_
_entity_poly.entity_id
_entity_poly.type
_entity_poly.pdbx_seq_one_letter_code
_entity_poly.pdbx_strand_id
1 'polypeptide(L)'
;MTGSKTGKSLLIEDGTLPWIVQNANNEASPIRRHIELALCHLAQHEVNAKDMIKGGALWELVRISRDCSRDDIRTLAYRTLTSSPSFQAELKRLRIDYG
;
A
#
# COMPACT_ATOMS: atom_id res chain seq x y z
N MET A 1 4.17 13.22 21.08
CA MET A 1 5.02 12.06 20.76
C MET A 1 5.04 11.91 19.25
N THR A 2 5.92 12.63 18.55
CA THR A 2 5.96 12.63 17.08
C THR A 2 6.94 11.57 16.62
N GLY A 3 6.46 10.34 16.50
CA GLY A 3 7.19 9.26 15.85
C GLY A 3 7.20 9.44 14.33
N SER A 4 7.80 10.51 13.83
CA SER A 4 8.08 10.64 12.40
C SER A 4 9.54 10.26 12.20
N LYS A 5 9.81 8.95 12.11
CA LYS A 5 11.08 8.50 11.56
C LYS A 5 11.02 8.79 10.07
N THR A 6 11.91 9.65 9.59
CA THR A 6 12.08 9.99 8.17
C THR A 6 12.67 8.85 7.33
N GLY A 7 12.86 7.68 7.93
CA GLY A 7 13.44 6.50 7.31
C GLY A 7 12.38 5.50 6.83
N LYS A 8 12.88 4.41 6.24
CA LYS A 8 12.04 3.29 5.84
C LYS A 8 11.32 2.69 7.06
N SER A 9 10.16 2.11 6.81
CA SER A 9 9.44 1.38 7.85
C SER A 9 10.25 0.17 8.31
N LEU A 10 10.35 -0.03 9.63
CA LEU A 10 10.95 -1.23 10.22
C LEU A 10 10.30 -2.51 9.70
N LEU A 11 8.99 -2.49 9.39
CA LEU A 11 8.32 -3.65 8.79
C LEU A 11 8.92 -4.06 7.44
N ILE A 12 9.39 -3.09 6.65
CA ILE A 12 10.06 -3.36 5.38
C ILE A 12 11.50 -3.80 5.64
N GLU A 13 12.20 -3.14 6.57
CA GLU A 13 13.58 -3.48 6.93
C GLU A 13 13.70 -4.90 7.52
N ASP A 14 12.72 -5.32 8.32
CA ASP A 14 12.61 -6.65 8.92
C ASP A 14 12.10 -7.71 7.92
N GLY A 15 11.90 -7.34 6.65
CA GLY A 15 11.50 -8.27 5.59
C GLY A 15 10.05 -8.79 5.69
N THR A 16 9.18 -8.10 6.43
CA THR A 16 7.78 -8.55 6.64
C THR A 16 6.85 -8.19 5.47
N LEU A 17 7.26 -7.26 4.60
CA LEU A 17 6.46 -6.77 3.48
C LEU A 17 5.86 -7.88 2.58
N PRO A 18 6.60 -8.95 2.18
CA PRO A 18 6.02 -10.02 1.37
C PRO A 18 4.84 -10.72 2.05
N TRP A 19 4.93 -10.93 3.37
CA TRP A 19 3.85 -11.54 4.14
C TRP A 19 2.63 -10.61 4.21
N ILE A 20 2.85 -9.31 4.39
CA ILE A 20 1.77 -8.31 4.39
C ILE A 20 1.05 -8.30 3.04
N VAL A 21 1.79 -8.27 1.93
CA VAL A 21 1.22 -8.29 0.57
C VAL A 21 0.42 -9.57 0.33
N GLN A 22 0.97 -10.74 0.69
CA GLN A 22 0.29 -12.02 0.52
C GLN A 22 -1.03 -12.11 1.29
N ASN A 23 -1.15 -11.43 2.43
CA ASN A 23 -2.33 -11.47 3.28
C ASN A 23 -3.27 -10.27 3.06
N ALA A 24 -2.98 -9.38 2.11
CA ALA A 24 -3.77 -8.18 1.86
C ALA A 24 -5.21 -8.45 1.41
N ASN A 25 -5.45 -9.60 0.78
CA ASN A 25 -6.77 -10.08 0.40
C ASN A 25 -7.22 -11.27 1.26
N ASN A 26 -6.98 -11.22 2.57
CA ASN A 26 -7.40 -12.29 3.48
C ASN A 26 -8.94 -12.46 3.47
N GLU A 27 -9.44 -13.69 3.54
CA GLU A 27 -10.88 -13.97 3.56
C GLU A 27 -11.59 -13.37 4.79
N ALA A 28 -10.93 -13.39 5.95
CA ALA A 28 -11.47 -12.86 7.18
C ALA A 28 -11.49 -11.32 7.12
N SER A 29 -12.70 -10.75 7.01
CA SER A 29 -12.93 -9.31 6.90
C SER A 29 -12.19 -8.45 7.95
N PRO A 30 -12.16 -8.81 9.25
CA PRO A 30 -11.39 -8.05 10.23
C PRO A 30 -9.88 -8.04 9.96
N ILE A 31 -9.30 -9.18 9.56
CA ILE A 31 -7.88 -9.31 9.26
C ILE A 31 -7.54 -8.51 8.01
N ARG A 32 -8.32 -8.70 6.94
CA ARG A 32 -8.16 -7.97 5.68
C ARG A 32 -8.14 -6.46 5.90
N ARG A 33 -9.13 -5.92 6.63
CA ARG A 33 -9.20 -4.49 6.96
C ARG A 33 -7.90 -3.97 7.59
N HIS A 34 -7.35 -4.68 8.57
CA HIS A 34 -6.14 -4.24 9.25
C HIS A 34 -4.91 -4.27 8.34
N ILE A 35 -4.83 -5.26 7.45
CA ILE A 35 -3.72 -5.39 6.50
C ILE A 35 -3.82 -4.34 5.40
N GLU A 36 -5.02 -4.08 4.87
CA GLU A 36 -5.24 -3.01 3.88
C GLU A 36 -4.84 -1.63 4.45
N LEU A 37 -5.22 -1.34 5.71
CA LEU A 37 -4.77 -0.13 6.39
C LEU A 37 -3.24 -0.08 6.57
N ALA A 38 -2.63 -1.19 6.98
CA ALA A 38 -1.18 -1.27 7.14
C ALA A 38 -0.46 -0.99 5.80
N LEU A 39 -0.93 -1.58 4.69
CA LEU A 39 -0.40 -1.30 3.36
C LEU A 39 -0.55 0.18 2.98
N CYS A 40 -1.74 0.75 3.17
CA CYS A 40 -1.96 2.17 2.89
C CYS A 40 -1.01 3.07 3.69
N HIS A 41 -0.84 2.82 4.99
CA HIS A 41 0.06 3.63 5.83
C HIS A 41 1.54 3.45 5.45
N LEU A 42 1.98 2.23 5.13
CA LEU A 42 3.35 2.01 4.63
C LEU A 42 3.58 2.81 3.33
N ALA A 43 2.59 2.81 2.45
CA ALA A 43 2.66 3.45 1.14
C ALA A 43 2.55 4.98 1.19
N GLN A 44 2.02 5.57 2.26
CA GLN A 44 2.01 7.03 2.45
C GLN A 44 3.42 7.64 2.55
N HIS A 45 4.43 6.84 2.91
CA HIS A 45 5.81 7.29 2.99
C HIS A 45 6.56 6.96 1.69
N GLU A 46 6.92 7.98 0.92
CA GLU A 46 7.60 7.83 -0.38
C GLU A 46 8.89 6.99 -0.30
N VAL A 47 9.60 7.06 0.82
CA VAL A 47 10.82 6.27 1.07
C VAL A 47 10.59 4.76 0.99
N ASN A 48 9.35 4.30 1.25
CA ASN A 48 8.96 2.90 1.17
C ASN A 48 8.55 2.47 -0.24
N ALA A 49 8.18 3.41 -1.12
CA ALA A 49 7.48 3.12 -2.36
C ALA A 49 8.26 2.16 -3.28
N LYS A 50 9.58 2.34 -3.41
CA LYS A 50 10.43 1.45 -4.24
C LYS A 50 10.43 0.00 -3.76
N ASP A 51 10.50 -0.23 -2.45
CA ASP A 51 10.48 -1.59 -1.89
C ASP A 51 9.08 -2.18 -1.98
N MET A 52 8.05 -1.37 -1.77
CA MET A 52 6.65 -1.75 -1.94
C MET A 52 6.32 -2.17 -3.38
N ILE A 53 6.80 -1.42 -4.38
CA ILE A 53 6.67 -1.79 -5.80
C ILE A 53 7.36 -3.13 -6.07
N LYS A 54 8.63 -3.28 -5.64
CA LYS A 54 9.38 -4.53 -5.81
C LYS A 54 8.72 -5.72 -5.11
N GLY A 55 8.09 -5.48 -3.96
CA GLY A 55 7.37 -6.48 -3.17
C GLY A 55 5.96 -6.80 -3.68
N GLY A 56 5.52 -6.21 -4.79
CA GLY A 56 4.20 -6.46 -5.38
C GLY A 56 3.04 -5.70 -4.72
N ALA A 57 3.30 -4.83 -3.74
CA ALA A 57 2.27 -4.10 -3.01
C ALA A 57 1.48 -3.13 -3.91
N LEU A 58 2.04 -2.70 -5.05
CA LEU A 58 1.32 -1.83 -5.99
C LEU A 58 0.00 -2.46 -6.46
N TRP A 59 0.01 -3.75 -6.79
CA TRP A 59 -1.19 -4.46 -7.26
C TRP A 59 -2.26 -4.55 -6.18
N GLU A 60 -1.83 -4.80 -4.94
CA GLU A 60 -2.76 -4.80 -3.80
C GLU A 60 -3.33 -3.41 -3.53
N LEU A 61 -2.53 -2.34 -3.63
CA LEU A 61 -3.04 -0.97 -3.49
C LEU A 61 -4.08 -0.62 -4.56
N VAL A 62 -3.86 -1.05 -5.81
CA VAL A 62 -4.82 -0.88 -6.91
C VAL A 62 -6.10 -1.69 -6.68
N ARG A 63 -5.99 -2.93 -6.19
CA ARG A 63 -7.16 -3.72 -5.79
C ARG A 63 -7.92 -3.03 -4.67
N ILE A 64 -7.23 -2.55 -3.63
CA ILE A 64 -7.85 -1.88 -2.50
C ILE A 64 -8.56 -0.59 -2.95
N SER A 65 -7.96 0.20 -3.85
CA SER A 65 -8.58 1.44 -4.36
C SER A 65 -9.85 1.23 -5.18
N ARG A 66 -10.10 0.00 -5.64
CA ARG A 66 -11.26 -0.36 -6.46
C ARG A 66 -12.30 -1.20 -5.71
N ASP A 67 -11.82 -2.22 -5.01
CA ASP A 67 -12.66 -3.33 -4.54
C ASP A 67 -12.84 -3.33 -3.02
N CYS A 68 -12.13 -2.50 -2.26
CA CYS A 68 -12.28 -2.45 -0.82
C CYS A 68 -13.70 -2.02 -0.44
N SER A 69 -14.40 -2.86 0.33
CA SER A 69 -15.78 -2.63 0.78
C SER A 69 -15.92 -1.44 1.74
N ARG A 70 -14.81 -0.89 2.20
CA ARG A 70 -14.76 0.25 3.12
C ARG A 70 -14.29 1.51 2.41
N ASP A 71 -15.18 2.48 2.30
CA ASP A 71 -14.95 3.74 1.61
C ASP A 71 -13.74 4.53 2.10
N ASP A 72 -13.54 4.56 3.42
CA ASP A 72 -12.42 5.26 4.05
C ASP A 72 -11.07 4.68 3.59
N ILE A 73 -10.95 3.35 3.57
CA ILE A 73 -9.73 2.65 3.15
C ILE A 73 -9.55 2.75 1.64
N ARG A 74 -10.63 2.57 0.87
CA ARG A 74 -10.60 2.69 -0.59
C ARG A 74 -10.11 4.07 -1.03
N THR A 75 -10.67 5.12 -0.42
CA THR A 75 -10.26 6.51 -0.66
C THR A 75 -8.81 6.75 -0.25
N LEU A 76 -8.38 6.17 0.88
CA LEU A 76 -6.99 6.27 1.33
C LEU A 76 -6.02 5.63 0.33
N ALA A 77 -6.31 4.43 -0.16
CA ALA A 77 -5.48 3.75 -1.16
C ALA A 77 -5.36 4.57 -2.45
N TYR A 78 -6.49 5.08 -2.97
CA TYR A 78 -6.50 5.97 -4.13
C TYR A 78 -5.64 7.22 -3.93
N ARG A 79 -5.79 7.89 -2.78
CA ARG A 79 -4.97 9.06 -2.43
C ARG A 79 -3.48 8.72 -2.37
N THR A 80 -3.12 7.58 -1.79
CA THR A 80 -1.73 7.15 -1.71
C THR A 80 -1.13 6.88 -3.09
N LEU A 81 -1.86 6.21 -3.99
CA LEU A 81 -1.42 5.98 -5.38
C LEU A 81 -1.24 7.28 -6.17
N THR A 82 -2.13 8.25 -5.94
CA THR A 82 -2.10 9.55 -6.61
C THR A 82 -1.13 10.55 -5.97
N SER A 83 -0.74 10.40 -4.69
CA SER A 83 0.18 11.34 -4.03
C SER A 83 1.65 10.96 -4.17
N SER A 84 1.96 9.69 -4.45
CA SER A 84 3.34 9.19 -4.57
C SER A 84 3.86 9.27 -6.01
N PRO A 85 4.94 10.03 -6.27
CA PRO A 85 5.57 10.06 -7.59
C PRO A 85 6.06 8.68 -8.05
N SER A 86 6.60 7.85 -7.14
CA SER A 86 7.06 6.50 -7.48
C SER A 86 5.91 5.59 -7.91
N PHE A 87 4.79 5.59 -7.18
CA PHE A 87 3.63 4.78 -7.59
C PHE A 87 3.03 5.27 -8.90
N GLN A 88 2.87 6.59 -9.09
CA GLN A 88 2.38 7.14 -10.36
C GLN A 88 3.26 6.76 -11.56
N ALA A 89 4.59 6.88 -11.40
CA ALA A 89 5.53 6.53 -12.47
C ALA A 89 5.40 5.06 -12.85
N GLU A 90 5.27 4.18 -11.87
CA GLU A 90 5.13 2.74 -12.08
C GLU A 90 3.78 2.36 -12.70
N LEU A 91 2.68 2.96 -12.23
CA LEU A 91 1.35 2.80 -12.83
C LEU A 91 1.35 3.20 -14.31
N LYS A 92 1.96 4.35 -14.63
CA LYS A 92 2.11 4.81 -16.03
C LYS A 92 2.97 3.85 -16.85
N ARG A 93 4.08 3.35 -16.29
CA ARG A 93 4.96 2.38 -16.94
C ARG A 93 4.21 1.08 -17.28
N LEU A 94 3.38 0.61 -16.36
CA LEU A 94 2.61 -0.63 -16.49
C LEU A 94 1.27 -0.45 -17.21
N ARG A 95 0.84 0.80 -17.47
CA ARG A 95 -0.48 1.15 -18.04
C ARG A 95 -1.63 0.61 -17.20
N ILE A 96 -1.46 0.65 -15.89
CA ILE A 96 -2.48 0.24 -14.92
C ILE A 96 -3.33 1.46 -14.58
N ASP A 97 -4.62 1.33 -14.82
CA ASP A 97 -5.62 2.22 -14.25
C ASP A 97 -5.89 1.81 -12.79
N TYR A 98 -6.32 2.74 -11.94
CA TYR A 98 -6.53 2.54 -10.50
C TYR A 98 -7.83 3.15 -9.97
N GLY A 99 -8.73 3.55 -10.88
CA GLY A 99 -10.10 4.00 -10.56
C GLY A 99 -10.34 5.44 -10.96
#